data_AF-A0A8S1NVL9-F1
#
_entry.id   AF-A0A8S1NVL9-F1
#
_cell.length_a   1.000
_cell.length_b   1.000
_cell.length_c   1.000
_cell.angle_alpha   90.00
_cell.angle_beta   90.00
_cell.angle_gamma   90.00
#
_symmetry.space_group_name_H-M   'P 1'
#
loop_
_entity.id
_entity.type
_entity.pdbx_description
1 polymer ?
#
loop_
_entity_poly.entity_id
_entity_poly.type
_entity_poly.pdbx_seq_one_letter_code
_entity_poly.pdbx_strand_id
1 'polypeptide(L)'
;MSSANTMSCLWKESKEAKPYVMSIPIPTVEEGQLLIRMDYAPINPSDIKFLLGQSSSNKQFPCVPGFEGSGTVVLTGGGMASWGMAGKRVAFYTNHEYGTYGEYCITDTNLCIELDNDIQSNEAACSFINPLSAIGMLDICKKNNVKAVINNPGASQLGKMMNRLFKERNIKVINIVRREEQVYELKYECGAELIINQNDPDFLKQLKIMCEATQASIYFDAVGGQQSGNILNIMPKGSILMMYGTLDSWQIGGIQANDLLRDKKSIQGFFLNVWLKEQNKLELIMILKKLKNLIKSTLKTKIAKEFPLDQFQQAVDYYKTHMTEGKTLICLKKTIQSKEEKQTQKQIQSSNGQQQQQQQQQSTEQQQQSNEQQQQSNEQQQQLNEQKQQLNEQQQQQNEQQYQQQNEQQKQQNEQENLEVQRLEQNEEQHQEEQQQQKSNEDQVFQEDDEDSNSGFGEGLNDQLSD
;
A
#
# COMPACT_ATOMS: atom_id res chain seq x y z
N MET A 1 -13.61 5.94 -10.95
CA MET A 1 -13.26 6.90 -9.89
C MET A 1 -11.94 6.43 -9.32
N SER A 2 -10.82 7.14 -9.58
CA SER A 2 -9.52 6.75 -9.02
C SER A 2 -9.64 6.75 -7.50
N SER A 3 -9.19 5.70 -6.83
CA SER A 3 -9.05 5.69 -5.38
C SER A 3 -8.25 6.93 -4.98
N ALA A 4 -8.91 7.92 -4.37
CA ALA A 4 -8.23 9.11 -3.89
C ALA A 4 -7.11 8.64 -2.94
N ASN A 5 -5.89 9.13 -3.14
CA ASN A 5 -4.80 8.86 -2.21
C ASN A 5 -5.20 9.44 -0.85
N THR A 6 -5.56 8.58 0.09
CA THR A 6 -5.96 8.96 1.44
C THR A 6 -4.84 8.67 2.44
N MET A 7 -4.90 9.34 3.59
CA MET A 7 -4.06 9.09 4.75
C MET A 7 -4.91 8.81 5.98
N SER A 8 -4.39 7.98 6.88
CA SER A 8 -4.91 7.87 8.24
C SER A 8 -4.36 8.98 9.12
N CYS A 9 -5.22 9.54 9.95
CA CYS A 9 -4.87 10.57 10.90
C CYS A 9 -5.76 10.51 12.13
N LEU A 10 -5.27 11.09 13.22
CA LEU A 10 -6.11 11.51 14.33
C LEU A 10 -6.87 12.77 13.89
N TRP A 11 -8.19 12.70 13.84
CA TRP A 11 -9.06 13.79 13.40
C TRP A 11 -9.80 14.41 14.58
N LYS A 12 -9.92 15.73 14.58
CA LYS A 12 -10.63 16.50 15.60
C LYS A 12 -11.58 17.48 14.92
N GLU A 13 -12.88 17.26 15.11
CA GLU A 13 -13.96 18.00 14.42
C GLU A 13 -14.15 19.45 14.90
N SER A 14 -14.01 19.66 16.20
CA SER A 14 -14.21 20.94 16.86
C SER A 14 -13.34 21.04 18.10
N LYS A 15 -13.31 22.21 18.71
CA LYS A 15 -12.55 22.47 19.94
C LYS A 15 -12.93 21.53 21.08
N GLU A 16 -14.21 21.19 21.23
CA GLU A 16 -14.73 20.34 22.30
C GLU A 16 -14.79 18.85 21.92
N ALA A 17 -14.78 18.51 20.62
CA ALA A 17 -14.90 17.14 20.17
C ALA A 17 -13.73 16.25 20.60
N LYS A 18 -14.02 15.01 21.01
CA LYS A 18 -12.96 14.01 21.22
C LYS A 18 -12.37 13.60 19.87
N PRO A 19 -11.03 13.47 19.78
CA PRO A 19 -10.40 13.06 18.54
C PRO A 19 -10.63 11.57 18.27
N TYR A 20 -10.62 11.17 16.99
CA TYR A 20 -10.73 9.76 16.59
C TYR A 20 -9.90 9.50 15.32
N VAL A 21 -9.48 8.24 15.11
CA VAL A 21 -8.70 7.89 13.91
C VAL A 21 -9.64 7.70 12.72
N MET A 22 -9.34 8.35 11.60
CA MET A 22 -10.08 8.17 10.34
C MET A 22 -9.16 8.27 9.12
N SER A 23 -9.72 8.06 7.93
CA SER A 23 -9.03 8.26 6.66
C SER A 23 -9.54 9.54 5.99
N ILE A 24 -8.62 10.42 5.57
CA ILE A 24 -8.92 11.65 4.83
C ILE A 24 -8.07 11.74 3.55
N PRO A 25 -8.43 12.53 2.53
CA PRO A 25 -7.55 12.79 1.40
C PRO A 25 -6.20 13.37 1.85
N ILE A 26 -5.11 12.99 1.17
CA ILE A 26 -3.80 13.63 1.39
C ILE A 26 -3.91 15.11 0.98
N PRO A 27 -3.46 16.07 1.82
CA PRO A 27 -3.55 17.50 1.52
C PRO A 27 -2.68 17.89 0.32
N THR A 28 -3.11 18.92 -0.40
CA THR A 28 -2.30 19.59 -1.41
C THR A 28 -1.29 20.53 -0.76
N VAL A 29 -0.11 20.66 -1.35
CA VAL A 29 0.92 21.62 -0.91
C VAL A 29 0.79 22.95 -1.65
N GLU A 30 0.98 24.05 -0.92
CA GLU A 30 1.08 25.39 -1.49
C GLU A 30 2.54 25.86 -1.57
N GLU A 31 2.80 26.95 -2.29
CA GLU A 31 4.13 27.52 -2.42
C GLU A 31 4.78 27.77 -1.05
N GLY A 32 6.04 27.36 -0.88
CA GLY A 32 6.78 27.47 0.38
C GLY A 32 6.47 26.36 1.41
N GLN A 33 5.47 25.51 1.17
CA GLN A 33 5.14 24.38 2.03
C GLN A 33 5.80 23.07 1.58
N LEU A 34 5.89 22.13 2.51
CA LEU A 34 6.37 20.77 2.31
C LEU A 34 5.30 19.77 2.76
N LEU A 35 5.11 18.70 1.99
CA LEU A 35 4.39 17.51 2.45
C LEU A 35 5.40 16.52 3.02
N ILE A 36 5.22 16.20 4.29
CA ILE A 36 6.08 15.27 5.02
C ILE A 36 5.35 13.95 5.19
N ARG A 37 5.96 12.85 4.74
CA ARG A 37 5.57 11.50 5.16
C ARG A 37 6.15 11.24 6.54
N MET A 38 5.28 11.06 7.53
CA MET A 38 5.63 11.06 8.94
C MET A 38 6.33 9.77 9.38
N ASP A 39 7.44 9.92 10.12
CA ASP A 39 8.07 8.81 10.85
C ASP A 39 7.54 8.77 12.29
N TYR A 40 7.68 9.88 13.03
CA TYR A 40 7.36 9.99 14.45
C TYR A 40 6.80 11.37 14.83
N ALA A 41 5.92 11.40 15.82
CA ALA A 41 5.42 12.62 16.45
C ALA A 41 5.36 12.45 17.98
N PRO A 42 5.99 13.32 18.78
CA PRO A 42 5.92 13.25 20.24
C PRO A 42 4.60 13.76 20.79
N ILE A 43 4.26 13.30 21.99
CA ILE A 43 3.20 13.89 22.82
C ILE A 43 3.81 14.91 23.78
N ASN A 44 3.40 16.17 23.65
CA ASN A 44 3.75 17.27 24.54
C ASN A 44 2.55 17.74 25.38
N PRO A 45 2.77 18.48 26.49
CA PRO A 45 1.68 19.09 27.24
C PRO A 45 0.80 20.01 26.38
N SER A 46 1.38 20.71 25.41
CA SER A 46 0.67 21.55 24.45
C SER A 46 -0.28 20.75 23.56
N ASP A 47 0.10 19.55 23.14
CA ASP A 47 -0.76 18.65 22.37
C ASP A 47 -1.96 18.22 23.21
N ILE A 48 -1.73 17.80 24.45
CA ILE A 48 -2.82 17.40 25.36
C ILE A 48 -3.80 18.55 25.59
N LYS A 49 -3.29 19.77 25.85
CA LYS A 49 -4.16 20.95 26.01
C LYS A 49 -4.95 21.25 24.75
N PHE A 50 -4.35 21.10 23.57
CA PHE A 50 -5.06 21.28 22.31
C PHE A 50 -6.19 20.26 22.15
N LEU A 51 -5.91 18.99 22.45
CA LEU A 51 -6.92 17.93 22.40
C LEU A 51 -8.08 18.16 23.38
N LEU A 52 -7.80 18.75 24.55
CA LEU A 52 -8.80 19.11 25.56
C LEU A 52 -9.52 20.45 25.27
N GLY A 53 -9.22 21.13 24.16
CA GLY A 53 -9.81 22.44 23.85
C GLY A 53 -9.30 23.58 24.73
N GLN A 54 -8.19 23.38 25.42
CA GLN A 54 -7.59 24.33 26.38
C GLN A 54 -6.34 25.03 25.81
N SER A 55 -6.10 24.95 24.50
CA SER A 55 -4.95 25.58 23.85
C SER A 55 -5.33 26.92 23.20
N SER A 56 -4.36 27.83 23.12
CA SER A 56 -4.42 29.09 22.36
C SER A 56 -3.93 28.94 20.91
N SER A 57 -3.85 27.70 20.39
CA SER A 57 -3.49 27.43 19.00
C SER A 57 -4.47 28.08 18.03
N ASN A 58 -3.93 28.56 16.90
CA ASN A 58 -4.70 29.18 15.82
C ASN A 58 -5.18 28.18 14.75
N LYS A 59 -4.91 26.88 14.89
CA LYS A 59 -5.40 25.86 13.94
C LYS A 59 -6.92 25.91 13.85
N GLN A 60 -7.45 25.96 12.63
CA GLN A 60 -8.88 25.90 12.42
C GLN A 60 -9.40 24.46 12.55
N PHE A 61 -10.61 24.29 13.03
CA PHE A 61 -11.28 22.98 13.06
C PHE A 61 -12.20 22.84 11.84
N PRO A 62 -12.34 21.63 11.28
CA PRO A 62 -11.72 20.38 11.71
C PRO A 62 -10.24 20.27 11.32
N CYS A 63 -9.44 19.53 12.09
CA CYS A 63 -8.01 19.40 11.82
C CYS A 63 -7.40 18.07 12.29
N VAL A 64 -6.16 17.86 11.86
CA VAL A 64 -5.22 16.87 12.40
C VAL A 64 -4.38 17.54 13.51
N PRO A 65 -4.46 17.07 14.77
CA PRO A 65 -3.66 17.61 15.85
C PRO A 65 -2.16 17.26 15.75
N GLY A 66 -1.36 17.81 16.67
CA GLY A 66 0.10 17.62 16.71
C GLY A 66 0.87 18.78 16.10
N PHE A 67 1.99 19.14 16.71
CA PHE A 67 2.75 20.35 16.39
C PHE A 67 4.20 20.10 15.95
N GLU A 68 4.85 19.02 16.37
CA GLU A 68 6.22 18.71 15.96
C GLU A 68 6.34 17.24 15.56
N GLY A 69 7.39 16.93 14.80
CA GLY A 69 7.68 15.57 14.41
C GLY A 69 8.90 15.45 13.50
N SER A 70 9.09 14.25 12.99
CA SER A 70 10.10 13.95 11.98
C SER A 70 9.52 13.07 10.88
N GLY A 71 10.14 13.13 9.71
CA GLY A 71 9.71 12.35 8.56
C GLY A 71 10.55 12.62 7.32
N THR A 72 10.04 12.20 6.18
CA THR A 72 10.69 12.42 4.87
C THR A 72 9.84 13.37 4.04
N VAL A 73 10.46 14.38 3.44
CA VAL A 73 9.78 15.27 2.48
C VAL A 73 9.44 14.46 1.22
N VAL A 74 8.15 14.35 0.89
CA VAL A 74 7.68 13.62 -0.30
C VAL A 74 7.19 14.53 -1.42
N LEU A 75 6.81 15.77 -1.08
CA LEU A 75 6.35 16.76 -2.04
C LEU A 75 6.77 18.15 -1.56
N THR A 76 7.06 19.05 -2.50
CA THR A 76 7.38 20.46 -2.23
C THR A 76 6.43 21.34 -3.01
N GLY A 77 5.94 22.43 -2.43
CA GLY A 77 5.16 23.44 -3.16
C GLY A 77 5.98 24.34 -4.09
N GLY A 78 7.28 24.09 -4.23
CA GLY A 78 8.17 24.92 -5.04
C GLY A 78 8.69 26.16 -4.31
N GLY A 79 9.35 27.03 -5.06
CA GLY A 79 10.08 28.18 -4.54
C GLY A 79 11.52 27.88 -4.14
N MET A 80 12.37 28.90 -4.10
CA MET A 80 13.82 28.76 -3.85
C MET A 80 14.13 28.11 -2.49
N ALA A 81 13.30 28.35 -1.47
CA ALA A 81 13.50 27.82 -0.13
C ALA A 81 13.34 26.29 -0.07
N SER A 82 12.47 25.70 -0.90
CA SER A 82 12.17 24.26 -0.91
C SER A 82 13.03 23.46 -1.89
N TRP A 83 13.90 24.15 -2.63
CA TRP A 83 14.78 23.52 -3.60
C TRP A 83 15.72 22.51 -2.94
N GLY A 84 15.72 21.28 -3.44
CA GLY A 84 16.53 20.17 -2.90
C GLY A 84 15.98 19.50 -1.63
N MET A 85 14.78 19.89 -1.16
CA MET A 85 14.18 19.30 0.04
C MET A 85 13.53 17.93 -0.21
N ALA A 86 13.06 17.65 -1.43
CA ALA A 86 12.42 16.36 -1.75
C ALA A 86 13.34 15.18 -1.44
N GLY A 87 12.81 14.16 -0.76
CA GLY A 87 13.54 12.98 -0.30
C GLY A 87 14.39 13.19 0.96
N LYS A 88 14.53 14.42 1.45
CA LYS A 88 15.29 14.69 2.68
C LYS A 88 14.52 14.24 3.92
N ARG A 89 15.25 13.70 4.89
CA ARG A 89 14.75 13.48 6.24
C ARG A 89 14.80 14.79 7.01
N VAL A 90 13.71 15.14 7.68
CA VAL A 90 13.59 16.39 8.43
C VAL A 90 12.99 16.16 9.81
N ALA A 91 13.43 16.96 10.77
CA ALA A 91 12.61 17.31 11.94
C ALA A 91 11.96 18.66 11.67
N PHE A 92 10.77 18.89 12.20
CA PHE A 92 10.03 20.10 11.88
C PHE A 92 9.00 20.48 12.95
N TYR A 93 8.51 21.71 12.84
CA TYR A 93 7.35 22.22 13.56
C TYR A 93 6.25 22.60 12.55
N THR A 94 4.99 22.49 12.95
CA THR A 94 3.84 22.91 12.14
C THR A 94 2.77 23.57 12.99
N ASN A 95 2.12 24.56 12.41
CA ASN A 95 0.89 25.14 12.94
C ASN A 95 -0.27 25.08 11.93
N HIS A 96 -0.14 24.24 10.89
CA HIS A 96 -1.17 24.00 9.87
C HIS A 96 -2.24 23.01 10.35
N GLU A 97 -3.40 23.03 9.72
CA GLU A 97 -4.54 22.14 10.02
C GLU A 97 -4.18 20.66 9.83
N TYR A 98 -3.25 20.35 8.92
CA TYR A 98 -2.72 19.00 8.72
C TYR A 98 -1.48 18.76 9.60
N GLY A 99 -1.70 18.58 10.91
CA GLY A 99 -0.67 18.35 11.93
C GLY A 99 0.02 16.99 11.89
N THR A 100 0.78 16.69 12.95
CA THR A 100 1.75 15.58 12.96
C THR A 100 1.19 14.23 13.40
N TYR A 101 -0.03 14.17 13.92
CA TYR A 101 -0.71 12.89 14.21
C TYR A 101 -1.44 12.32 13.00
N GLY A 102 -0.77 12.28 11.84
CA GLY A 102 -1.26 11.67 10.61
C GLY A 102 -0.10 11.11 9.79
N GLU A 103 -0.41 10.25 8.82
CA GLU A 103 0.64 9.65 7.97
C GLU A 103 1.36 10.69 7.11
N TYR A 104 0.69 11.80 6.79
CA TYR A 104 1.29 12.97 6.19
C TYR A 104 0.95 14.25 6.95
N CYS A 105 1.85 15.22 6.85
CA CYS A 105 1.75 16.51 7.53
C CYS A 105 2.21 17.64 6.59
N ILE A 106 1.61 18.81 6.74
CA ILE A 106 2.05 20.05 6.08
C ILE A 106 2.89 20.88 7.04
N THR A 107 4.02 21.40 6.56
CA THR A 107 4.86 22.36 7.28
C THR A 107 5.44 23.39 6.33
N ASP A 108 5.86 24.54 6.87
CA ASP A 108 6.58 25.55 6.11
C ASP A 108 8.06 25.18 6.00
N THR A 109 8.66 25.46 4.86
CA THR A 109 10.06 25.07 4.59
C THR A 109 11.05 25.67 5.60
N ASN A 110 10.78 26.88 6.11
CA ASN A 110 11.62 27.55 7.10
C ASN A 110 11.45 27.03 8.54
N LEU A 111 10.51 26.10 8.77
CA LEU A 111 10.26 25.44 10.05
C LEU A 111 10.76 23.98 10.04
N CYS A 112 11.77 23.70 9.22
CA CYS A 112 12.38 22.38 9.07
C CYS A 112 13.89 22.40 9.35
N ILE A 113 14.41 21.28 9.86
CA ILE A 113 15.84 20.99 10.00
C ILE A 113 16.12 19.69 9.25
N GLU A 114 16.99 19.76 8.24
CA GLU A 114 17.49 18.56 7.56
C GLU A 114 18.31 17.70 8.53
N LEU A 115 17.96 16.43 8.59
CA LEU A 115 18.60 15.43 9.43
C LEU A 115 19.75 14.77 8.69
N ASP A 116 20.91 14.72 9.34
CA ASP A 116 22.01 13.88 8.89
C ASP A 116 21.65 12.39 9.07
N ASN A 117 22.36 11.52 8.36
CA ASN A 117 22.15 10.07 8.42
C ASN A 117 22.37 9.48 9.82
N ASP A 118 23.21 10.10 10.64
CA ASP A 118 23.53 9.66 12.02
C ASP A 118 22.46 10.05 13.05
N ILE A 119 21.49 10.91 12.70
CA ILE A 119 20.40 11.30 13.60
C ILE A 119 19.21 10.35 13.42
N GLN A 120 18.79 9.71 14.51
CA GLN A 120 17.61 8.85 14.52
C GLN A 120 16.32 9.67 14.44
N SER A 121 15.36 9.25 13.61
CA SER A 121 14.11 10.01 13.40
C SER A 121 13.29 10.14 14.69
N ASN A 122 13.28 9.14 15.56
CA ASN A 122 12.51 9.18 16.80
C ASN A 122 13.01 10.24 17.78
N GLU A 123 14.33 10.33 18.01
CA GLU A 123 14.95 11.39 18.80
C GLU A 123 14.75 12.76 18.13
N ALA A 124 14.93 12.82 16.80
CA ALA A 124 14.78 14.06 16.03
C ALA A 124 13.37 14.63 16.07
N ALA A 125 12.34 13.80 16.23
CA ALA A 125 10.94 14.25 16.30
C ALA A 125 10.67 15.21 17.46
N CYS A 126 11.54 15.25 18.46
CA CYS A 126 11.44 16.09 19.64
C CYS A 126 12.32 17.35 19.57
N SER A 127 12.83 17.71 18.38
CA SER A 127 13.90 18.70 18.22
C SER A 127 13.42 20.15 18.29
N PHE A 128 12.13 20.42 18.06
CA PHE A 128 11.66 21.80 17.89
C PHE A 128 11.15 22.40 19.19
N ILE A 129 10.17 21.79 19.84
CA ILE A 129 9.46 22.44 20.95
C ILE A 129 10.36 22.59 22.18
N ASN A 130 10.78 21.48 22.78
CA ASN A 130 11.55 21.54 24.03
C ASN A 130 12.96 22.12 23.82
N PRO A 131 13.75 21.68 22.82
CA PRO A 131 15.10 22.20 22.63
C PRO A 131 15.14 23.70 22.28
N LEU A 132 14.27 24.19 21.38
CA LEU A 132 14.23 25.63 21.08
C LEU A 132 13.69 26.44 22.26
N SER A 133 12.78 25.88 23.06
CA SER A 133 12.35 26.52 24.32
C SER A 133 13.54 26.70 25.27
N ALA A 134 14.36 25.66 25.46
CA ALA A 134 15.56 25.76 26.30
C ALA A 134 16.57 26.79 25.76
N ILE A 135 16.76 26.86 24.45
CA ILE A 135 17.63 27.85 23.80
C ILE A 135 17.08 29.27 23.98
N GLY A 136 15.79 29.50 23.74
CA GLY A 136 15.16 30.81 23.90
C GLY A 136 15.19 31.29 25.36
N MET A 137 14.93 30.39 26.31
CA MET A 137 15.07 30.67 27.74
C MET A 137 16.51 30.98 28.14
N LEU A 138 17.49 30.28 27.57
CA LEU A 138 18.90 30.61 27.78
C LEU A 138 19.23 32.00 27.23
N ASP A 139 18.71 32.36 26.06
CA ASP A 139 18.94 33.68 25.47
C ASP A 139 18.30 34.80 26.29
N ILE A 140 17.13 34.57 26.89
CA ILE A 140 16.54 35.48 27.89
C ILE A 140 17.48 35.64 29.10
N CYS A 141 18.04 34.53 29.60
CA CYS A 141 18.96 34.58 30.73
C CYS A 141 20.23 35.39 30.41
N LYS A 142 20.80 35.23 29.20
CA LYS A 142 21.95 36.01 28.75
C LYS A 142 21.63 37.50 28.66
N LYS A 143 20.49 37.86 28.03
CA LYS A 143 20.05 39.26 27.90
C LYS A 143 19.88 39.95 29.26
N ASN A 144 19.48 39.19 30.28
CA ASN A 144 19.28 39.68 31.64
C ASN A 144 20.48 39.45 32.57
N ASN A 145 21.63 38.98 32.07
CA ASN A 145 22.85 38.67 32.85
C ASN A 145 22.59 37.79 34.09
N VAL A 146 21.75 36.77 33.90
CA VAL A 146 21.26 35.92 34.99
C VAL A 146 22.34 34.92 35.45
N LYS A 147 22.49 34.78 36.76
CA LYS A 147 23.41 33.80 37.39
C LYS A 147 22.72 32.49 37.80
N ALA A 148 21.45 32.58 38.15
CA ALA A 148 20.66 31.42 38.54
C ALA A 148 19.19 31.62 38.20
N VAL A 149 18.50 30.51 37.97
CA VAL A 149 17.07 30.47 37.67
C VAL A 149 16.35 29.47 38.56
N ILE A 150 15.06 29.67 38.75
CA ILE A 150 14.15 28.67 39.28
C ILE A 150 13.39 28.06 38.10
N ASN A 151 13.14 26.76 38.12
CA ASN A 151 12.32 26.10 37.11
C ASN A 151 11.33 25.13 37.75
N ASN A 152 10.05 25.24 37.38
CA ASN A 152 9.03 24.22 37.64
C ASN A 152 8.29 23.86 36.32
N PRO A 153 7.94 22.58 36.08
CA PRO A 153 8.39 21.39 36.79
C PRO A 153 9.83 20.99 36.43
N GLY A 154 10.70 20.90 37.44
CA GLY A 154 12.15 20.67 37.30
C GLY A 154 12.52 19.37 36.60
N ALA A 155 11.82 18.27 36.91
CA ALA A 155 12.09 16.94 36.35
C ALA A 155 11.47 16.71 34.95
N SER A 156 10.84 17.71 34.34
CA SER A 156 10.33 17.60 32.97
C SER A 156 11.47 17.42 31.96
N GLN A 157 11.15 16.90 30.77
CA GLN A 157 12.14 16.79 29.69
C GLN A 157 12.80 18.14 29.36
N LEU A 158 12.02 19.24 29.37
CA LEU A 158 12.56 20.59 29.20
C LEU A 158 13.47 20.99 30.37
N GLY A 159 13.04 20.76 31.62
CA GLY A 159 13.86 21.06 32.80
C GLY A 159 15.18 20.30 32.81
N LYS A 160 15.18 19.01 32.44
CA LYS A 160 16.41 18.23 32.27
C LYS A 160 17.33 18.80 31.18
N MET A 161 16.77 19.25 30.05
CA MET A 161 17.54 19.95 29.00
C MET A 161 18.13 21.27 29.51
N MET A 162 17.36 22.05 30.27
CA MET A 162 17.83 23.31 30.87
C MET A 162 19.01 23.05 31.82
N ASN A 163 18.93 22.05 32.72
CA ASN A 163 20.03 21.72 33.63
C ASN A 163 21.35 21.47 32.89
N ARG A 164 21.31 20.70 31.79
CA ARG A 164 22.52 20.42 30.99
C ARG A 164 23.00 21.66 30.23
N LEU A 165 22.09 22.34 29.54
CA LEU A 165 22.41 23.50 28.69
C LEU A 165 22.91 24.70 29.50
N PHE A 166 22.31 24.97 30.66
CA PHE A 166 22.62 26.14 31.49
C PHE A 166 23.92 25.94 32.26
N LYS A 167 24.24 24.68 32.63
CA LYS A 167 25.52 24.31 33.24
C LYS A 167 26.71 24.69 32.35
N GLU A 168 26.62 24.47 31.03
CA GLU A 168 27.66 24.91 30.07
C GLU A 168 27.87 26.42 30.01
N ARG A 169 26.98 27.20 30.62
CA ARG A 169 27.01 28.67 30.66
C ARG A 169 27.16 29.21 32.08
N ASN A 170 27.47 28.33 33.04
CA ASN A 170 27.59 28.67 34.46
C ASN A 170 26.34 29.33 35.05
N ILE A 171 25.16 29.00 34.52
CA ILE A 171 23.87 29.43 35.07
C ILE A 171 23.31 28.29 35.92
N LYS A 172 23.09 28.53 37.21
CA LYS A 172 22.53 27.52 38.13
C LYS A 172 21.03 27.37 37.92
N VAL A 173 20.51 26.16 38.08
CA VAL A 173 19.06 25.87 37.99
C VAL A 173 18.59 25.29 39.32
N ILE A 174 17.71 26.01 40.02
CA ILE A 174 16.97 25.50 41.18
C ILE A 174 15.74 24.78 40.65
N ASN A 175 15.68 23.47 40.85
CA ASN A 175 14.63 22.62 40.31
C ASN A 175 13.55 22.38 41.36
N ILE A 176 12.32 22.83 41.07
CA ILE A 176 11.16 22.52 41.91
C ILE A 176 10.52 21.23 41.38
N VAL A 177 10.38 20.25 42.26
CA VAL A 177 9.69 18.97 42.00
C VAL A 177 8.57 18.76 43.01
N ARG A 178 7.77 17.71 42.82
CA ARG A 178 6.64 17.40 43.71
C ARG A 178 6.66 16.00 44.30
N ARG A 179 7.66 15.18 43.94
CA ARG A 179 7.80 13.80 44.40
C ARG A 179 9.27 13.47 44.60
N GLU A 180 9.56 12.62 45.59
CA GLU A 180 10.92 12.28 45.97
C GLU A 180 11.66 11.56 44.85
N GLU A 181 11.02 10.65 44.11
CA GLU A 181 11.64 9.95 42.98
C GLU A 181 12.18 10.91 41.90
N GLN A 182 11.58 12.10 41.76
CA GLN A 182 12.05 13.14 40.84
C GLN A 182 13.34 13.82 41.33
N VAL A 183 13.54 13.87 42.66
CA VAL A 183 14.80 14.33 43.26
C VAL A 183 15.92 13.36 42.93
N TYR A 184 15.69 12.05 43.12
CA TYR A 184 16.64 11.01 42.73
C TYR A 184 16.97 11.09 41.24
N GLU A 185 15.95 11.15 40.38
CA GLU A 185 16.11 11.24 38.93
C GLU A 185 16.97 12.44 38.50
N LEU A 186 16.68 13.65 39.00
CA LEU A 186 17.45 14.85 38.67
C LEU A 186 18.89 14.78 39.19
N LYS A 187 19.09 14.27 40.41
CA LYS A 187 20.42 14.18 41.02
C LYS A 187 21.31 13.19 40.28
N TYR A 188 20.80 11.99 39.97
CA TYR A 188 21.62 10.91 39.42
C TYR A 188 21.64 10.89 37.88
N GLU A 189 20.56 11.26 37.19
CA GLU A 189 20.56 11.29 35.71
C GLU A 189 21.12 12.61 35.15
N CYS A 190 20.87 13.75 35.82
CA CYS A 190 21.24 15.08 35.31
C CYS A 190 22.41 15.73 36.08
N GLY A 191 22.81 15.18 37.22
CA GLY A 191 23.81 15.81 38.08
C GLY A 191 23.34 17.15 38.64
N ALA A 192 22.03 17.32 38.85
CA ALA A 192 21.47 18.55 39.39
C ALA A 192 21.74 18.61 40.91
N GLU A 193 22.23 19.76 41.37
CA GLU A 193 22.61 19.97 42.77
C GLU A 193 21.53 20.72 43.56
N LEU A 194 20.80 21.61 42.89
CA LEU A 194 19.78 22.46 43.51
C LEU A 194 18.41 21.91 43.15
N ILE A 195 17.85 21.11 44.06
CA ILE A 195 16.55 20.46 43.90
C ILE A 195 15.78 20.66 45.19
N ILE A 196 14.49 20.96 45.07
CA ILE A 196 13.61 21.12 46.22
C ILE A 196 12.23 20.54 45.92
N ASN A 197 11.69 19.79 46.87
CA ASN A 197 10.34 19.24 46.79
C ASN A 197 9.35 20.27 47.35
N GLN A 198 8.37 20.67 46.54
CA GLN A 198 7.36 21.67 46.94
C GLN A 198 6.43 21.20 48.06
N ASN A 199 6.41 19.89 48.35
CA ASN A 199 5.62 19.31 49.44
C ASN A 199 6.35 19.32 50.79
N ASP A 200 7.62 19.77 50.83
CA ASP A 200 8.35 19.97 52.08
C ASP A 200 7.66 21.08 52.91
N PRO A 201 7.38 20.87 54.22
CA PRO A 201 6.78 21.89 55.08
C PRO A 201 7.53 23.23 55.12
N ASP A 202 8.86 23.21 54.94
CA ASP A 202 9.74 24.36 54.91
C ASP A 202 10.07 24.83 53.48
N PHE A 203 9.34 24.35 52.46
CA PHE A 203 9.62 24.60 51.04
C PHE A 203 9.97 26.05 50.70
N LEU A 204 9.08 27.01 51.00
CA LEU A 204 9.30 28.43 50.66
C LEU A 204 10.49 29.03 51.42
N LYS A 205 10.71 28.60 52.67
CA LYS A 205 11.82 29.07 53.50
C LYS A 205 13.15 28.57 52.93
N GLN A 206 13.24 27.29 52.60
CA GLN A 206 14.43 26.70 51.99
C GLN A 206 14.69 27.29 50.59
N LEU A 207 13.64 27.43 49.77
CA LEU A 207 13.76 28.04 48.45
C LEU A 207 14.29 29.48 48.54
N LYS A 208 13.83 30.27 49.52
CA LYS A 208 14.33 31.62 49.75
C LYS A 208 15.84 31.63 50.01
N ILE A 209 16.32 30.75 50.88
CA ILE A 209 17.75 30.60 51.18
C ILE A 209 18.53 30.23 49.90
N MET A 210 18.02 29.30 49.09
CA MET A 210 18.64 28.93 47.81
C MET A 210 18.68 30.11 46.83
N CYS A 211 17.60 30.88 46.72
CA CYS A 211 17.53 32.05 45.84
C CYS A 211 18.54 33.12 46.26
N GLU A 212 18.67 33.40 47.56
CA GLU A 212 19.64 34.36 48.10
C GLU A 212 21.08 33.88 47.86
N ALA A 213 21.38 32.62 48.16
CA ALA A 213 22.73 32.05 48.00
C ALA A 213 23.19 32.00 46.53
N THR A 214 22.25 31.83 45.59
CA THR A 214 22.54 31.70 44.15
C THR A 214 22.32 32.99 43.36
N GLN A 215 21.65 33.98 43.96
CA GLN A 215 21.14 35.18 43.30
C GLN A 215 20.21 34.83 42.12
N ALA A 216 19.28 33.90 42.35
CA ALA A 216 18.33 33.49 41.33
C ALA A 216 17.36 34.64 40.99
N SER A 217 17.32 35.06 39.73
CA SER A 217 16.59 36.28 39.32
C SER A 217 15.55 36.07 38.22
N ILE A 218 15.44 34.86 37.67
CA ILE A 218 14.34 34.47 36.79
C ILE A 218 13.72 33.18 37.30
N TYR A 219 12.40 33.13 37.36
CA TYR A 219 11.63 31.93 37.64
C TYR A 219 10.82 31.56 36.40
N PHE A 220 11.22 30.48 35.74
CA PHE A 220 10.45 29.88 34.64
C PHE A 220 9.32 29.04 35.21
N ASP A 221 8.09 29.48 34.97
CA ASP A 221 6.88 28.84 35.50
C ASP A 221 6.00 28.21 34.42
N ALA A 222 5.82 26.89 34.50
CA ALA A 222 4.90 26.15 33.64
C ALA A 222 3.59 25.72 34.30
N VAL A 223 3.37 26.04 35.58
CA VAL A 223 2.25 25.54 36.38
C VAL A 223 1.17 26.60 36.55
N GLY A 224 1.55 27.81 36.95
CA GLY A 224 0.62 28.88 37.29
C GLY A 224 0.02 28.78 38.70
N GLY A 225 -1.04 29.55 38.95
CA GLY A 225 -1.77 29.56 40.21
C GLY A 225 -1.18 30.48 41.27
N GLN A 226 -1.60 30.27 42.53
CA GLN A 226 -1.18 31.08 43.68
C GLN A 226 0.32 30.93 43.99
N GLN A 227 0.87 29.73 43.75
CA GLN A 227 2.25 29.42 44.08
C GLN A 227 3.25 30.24 43.25
N SER A 228 2.88 30.61 42.02
CA SER A 228 3.69 31.48 41.17
C SER A 228 4.07 32.78 41.86
N GLY A 229 3.08 33.46 42.46
CA GLY A 229 3.34 34.68 43.21
C GLY A 229 4.02 34.44 44.55
N ASN A 230 3.69 33.36 45.25
CA ASN A 230 4.38 33.01 46.50
C ASN A 230 5.89 32.83 46.30
N ILE A 231 6.30 32.21 45.19
CA ILE A 231 7.71 32.06 44.82
C ILE A 231 8.30 33.41 44.42
N LEU A 232 7.62 34.20 43.59
CA LEU A 232 8.10 35.54 43.22
C LEU A 232 8.35 36.43 44.46
N ASN A 233 7.48 36.35 45.47
CA ASN A 233 7.56 37.11 46.72
C ASN A 233 8.88 36.88 47.46
N ILE A 234 9.41 35.66 47.47
CA ILE A 234 10.66 35.32 48.17
C ILE A 234 11.92 35.52 47.33
N MET A 235 11.78 35.77 46.02
CA MET A 235 12.92 35.99 45.14
C MET A 235 13.56 37.37 45.37
N PRO A 236 14.86 37.53 45.02
CA PRO A 236 15.56 38.81 45.04
C PRO A 236 14.82 39.94 44.30
N LYS A 237 15.16 41.19 44.62
CA LYS A 237 14.65 42.37 43.92
C LYS A 237 15.00 42.32 42.42
N GLY A 238 14.13 42.87 41.59
CA GLY A 238 14.29 42.87 40.13
C GLY A 238 14.00 41.52 39.48
N SER A 239 13.55 40.51 40.24
CA SER A 239 13.30 39.18 39.68
C SER A 239 12.12 39.16 38.71
N ILE A 240 12.18 38.23 37.77
CA ILE A 240 11.17 38.04 36.73
C ILE A 240 10.48 36.69 36.93
N LEU A 241 9.16 36.71 37.13
CA LEU A 241 8.30 35.54 36.92
C LEU A 241 8.05 35.41 35.42
N MET A 242 8.60 34.37 34.80
CA MET A 242 8.51 34.09 33.37
C MET A 242 7.58 32.92 33.11
N MET A 243 6.33 33.22 32.81
CA MET A 243 5.32 32.21 32.50
C MET A 243 5.59 31.59 31.13
N TYR A 244 5.72 30.27 31.06
CA TYR A 244 5.87 29.55 29.78
C TYR A 244 4.89 28.39 29.60
N GLY A 245 4.06 28.13 30.62
CA GLY A 245 3.02 27.11 30.59
C GLY A 245 2.01 27.32 31.71
N THR A 246 0.93 26.55 31.65
CA THR A 246 -0.22 26.63 32.57
C THR A 246 -0.72 25.22 32.92
N LEU A 247 0.15 24.34 33.39
CA LEU A 247 -0.16 22.92 33.63
C LEU A 247 -1.32 22.74 34.62
N ASP A 248 -1.50 23.68 35.53
CA ASP A 248 -2.59 23.67 36.52
C ASP A 248 -3.59 24.80 36.27
N SER A 249 -3.13 26.06 36.22
CA SER A 249 -4.02 27.22 36.13
C SER A 249 -3.58 28.25 35.09
N TRP A 250 -4.58 28.85 34.42
CA TRP A 250 -4.41 30.04 33.57
C TRP A 250 -4.31 31.34 34.38
N GLN A 251 -4.66 31.31 35.67
CA GLN A 251 -4.59 32.46 36.55
C GLN A 251 -3.29 32.45 37.35
N ILE A 252 -2.76 33.64 37.62
CA ILE A 252 -1.60 33.85 38.48
C ILE A 252 -2.09 34.56 39.73
N GLY A 253 -1.82 33.97 40.89
CA GLY A 253 -2.21 34.49 42.20
C GLY A 253 -0.99 34.80 43.08
N GLY A 254 -1.24 35.36 44.26
CA GLY A 254 -0.22 35.55 45.31
C GLY A 254 0.78 36.66 45.05
N ILE A 255 0.50 37.56 44.09
CA ILE A 255 1.38 38.67 43.75
C ILE A 255 1.18 39.81 44.74
N GLN A 256 2.26 40.27 45.38
CA GLN A 256 2.24 41.44 46.23
C GLN A 256 2.44 42.71 45.41
N ALA A 257 1.60 43.73 45.60
CA ALA A 257 1.77 45.01 44.90
C ALA A 257 3.15 45.66 45.18
N ASN A 258 3.66 45.47 46.40
CA ASN A 258 4.98 45.98 46.79
C ASN A 258 6.13 45.39 45.98
N ASP A 259 6.02 44.11 45.58
CA ASP A 259 7.02 43.45 44.74
C ASP A 259 7.18 44.15 43.39
N LEU A 260 6.06 44.56 42.80
CA LEU A 260 6.03 45.23 41.50
C LEU A 260 6.47 46.70 41.63
N LEU A 261 5.92 47.41 42.62
CA LEU A 261 6.12 48.85 42.76
C LEU A 261 7.50 49.21 43.34
N ARG A 262 7.95 48.52 44.38
CA ARG A 262 9.18 48.87 45.13
C ARG A 262 10.35 47.98 44.79
N ASP A 263 10.13 46.66 44.76
CA ASP A 263 11.20 45.70 44.50
C ASP A 263 11.47 45.49 43.02
N LYS A 264 10.72 46.18 42.14
CA LYS A 264 10.87 46.19 40.68
C LYS A 264 10.84 44.79 40.07
N LYS A 265 10.13 43.85 40.71
CA LYS A 265 9.86 42.53 40.13
C LYS A 265 8.86 42.66 38.99
N SER A 266 8.88 41.72 38.05
CA SER A 266 7.97 41.74 36.90
C SER A 266 7.41 40.35 36.59
N ILE A 267 6.27 40.34 35.91
CA ILE A 267 5.63 39.14 35.38
C ILE A 267 5.66 39.27 33.86
N GLN A 268 6.21 38.26 33.20
CA GLN A 268 6.40 38.22 31.75
C GLN A 268 6.02 36.85 31.21
N GLY A 269 5.85 36.76 29.89
CA GLY A 269 5.54 35.51 29.20
C GLY A 269 6.65 35.09 28.23
N PHE A 270 6.95 33.80 28.18
CA PHE A 270 7.70 33.16 27.11
C PHE A 270 6.78 32.24 26.32
N PHE A 271 6.64 32.50 25.03
CA PHE A 271 5.92 31.63 24.12
C PHE A 271 6.80 31.35 22.91
N LEU A 272 7.11 30.07 22.66
CA LEU A 272 8.09 29.68 21.64
C LEU A 272 7.78 30.29 20.27
N ASN A 273 6.52 30.26 19.83
CA ASN A 273 6.13 30.80 18.54
C ASN A 273 6.30 32.32 18.44
N VAL A 274 6.14 33.05 19.55
CA VAL A 274 6.39 34.49 19.59
C VAL A 274 7.89 34.73 19.51
N TRP A 275 8.68 34.03 20.33
CA TRP A 275 10.13 34.14 20.33
C TRP A 275 10.76 33.81 18.96
N LEU A 276 10.28 32.77 18.28
CA LEU A 276 10.75 32.41 16.93
C LEU A 276 10.48 33.51 15.90
N LYS A 277 9.32 34.18 15.99
CA LYS A 277 8.95 35.29 15.09
C LYS A 277 9.75 36.57 15.35
N GLU A 278 10.24 36.75 16.58
CA GLU A 278 11.10 37.87 16.95
C GLU A 278 12.54 37.71 16.44
N GLN A 279 12.97 36.49 16.08
CA GLN A 279 14.29 36.26 15.51
C GLN A 279 14.34 36.76 14.08
N ASN A 280 15.43 37.43 13.70
CA ASN A 280 15.66 37.70 12.28
C ASN A 280 16.04 36.41 11.54
N LYS A 281 15.94 36.44 10.19
CA LYS A 281 16.18 35.25 9.36
C LYS A 281 17.57 34.63 9.58
N LEU A 282 18.61 35.45 9.75
CA LEU A 282 19.97 34.95 9.95
C LEU A 282 20.14 34.31 11.34
N GLU A 283 19.58 34.93 12.38
CA GLU A 283 19.55 34.38 13.74
C GLU A 283 18.84 33.04 13.77
N LEU A 284 17.66 32.93 13.16
CA LEU A 284 16.92 31.68 13.09
C LEU A 284 17.74 30.57 12.41
N ILE A 285 18.38 30.87 11.26
CA ILE A 285 19.27 29.93 10.59
C ILE A 285 20.42 29.49 11.51
N MET A 286 21.05 30.41 12.23
CA MET A 286 22.13 30.08 13.17
C MET A 286 21.64 29.23 14.34
N ILE A 287 20.46 29.53 14.88
CA ILE A 287 19.81 28.74 15.95
C ILE A 287 19.55 27.32 15.46
N LEU A 288 18.91 27.15 14.29
CA LEU A 288 18.61 25.83 13.73
C LEU A 288 19.89 25.03 13.41
N LYS A 289 20.93 25.69 12.89
CA LYS A 289 22.25 25.04 12.68
C LYS A 289 22.88 24.58 13.99
N LYS A 290 22.84 25.40 15.05
CA LYS A 290 23.35 25.00 16.38
C LYS A 290 22.52 23.87 16.97
N LEU A 291 21.20 23.96 16.84
CA LEU A 291 20.26 22.96 17.34
C LEU A 291 20.60 21.57 16.79
N LYS A 292 20.92 21.44 15.50
CA LYS A 292 21.31 20.18 14.87
C LYS A 292 22.45 19.45 15.58
N ASN A 293 23.40 20.18 16.15
CA ASN A 293 24.50 19.59 16.95
C ASN A 293 24.08 19.31 18.40
N LEU A 294 23.29 20.22 18.98
CA LEU A 294 22.84 20.10 20.37
C LEU A 294 21.91 18.91 20.57
N ILE A 295 21.04 18.59 19.61
CA ILE A 295 20.13 17.42 19.70
C ILE A 295 20.87 16.08 19.71
N LYS A 296 22.12 16.05 19.20
CA LYS A 296 22.99 14.86 19.29
C LYS A 296 23.64 14.71 20.68
N SER A 297 23.65 15.77 21.48
CA SER A 297 24.45 15.90 22.70
C SER A 297 23.65 16.52 23.86
N THR A 298 23.88 17.79 24.19
CA THR A 298 23.34 18.49 25.37
C THR A 298 21.81 18.50 25.42
N LEU A 299 21.17 18.58 24.25
CA LEU A 299 19.71 18.57 24.09
C LEU A 299 19.17 17.23 23.59
N LYS A 300 19.97 16.15 23.72
CA LYS A 300 19.50 14.80 23.41
C LYS A 300 18.25 14.46 24.21
N THR A 301 17.31 13.81 23.53
CA THR A 301 16.02 13.40 24.10
C THR A 301 16.05 11.91 24.44
N LYS A 302 15.55 11.55 25.62
CA LYS A 302 15.29 10.16 26.01
C LYS A 302 13.88 9.77 25.55
N ILE A 303 13.76 8.68 24.82
CA ILE A 303 12.46 8.12 24.41
C ILE A 303 12.02 7.12 25.47
N ALA A 304 10.80 7.30 26.01
CA ALA A 304 10.23 6.38 26.99
C ALA A 304 9.52 5.22 26.29
N LYS A 305 8.64 5.55 25.34
CA LYS A 305 7.81 4.56 24.66
C LYS A 305 7.28 5.07 23.33
N GLU A 306 7.10 4.14 22.39
CA GLU A 306 6.54 4.40 21.06
C GLU A 306 5.22 3.62 20.92
N PHE A 307 4.19 4.27 20.37
CA PHE A 307 2.88 3.68 20.10
C PHE A 307 2.48 3.88 18.63
N PRO A 308 1.82 2.92 17.97
CA PRO A 308 1.20 3.19 16.68
C PRO A 308 0.01 4.16 16.80
N LEU A 309 -0.40 4.78 15.68
CA LEU A 309 -1.47 5.79 15.66
C LEU A 309 -2.83 5.26 16.16
N ASP A 310 -3.17 4.00 15.89
CA ASP A 310 -4.40 3.37 16.35
C ASP A 310 -4.44 3.16 17.88
N GLN A 311 -3.29 3.23 18.55
CA GLN A 311 -3.15 3.18 20.01
C GLN A 311 -2.97 4.57 20.63
N PHE A 312 -3.38 5.65 19.93
CA PHE A 312 -3.21 7.02 20.40
C PHE A 312 -3.71 7.25 21.83
N GLN A 313 -4.89 6.73 22.17
CA GLN A 313 -5.45 6.88 23.52
C GLN A 313 -4.57 6.22 24.59
N GLN A 314 -4.04 5.01 24.30
CA GLN A 314 -3.11 4.32 25.20
C GLN A 314 -1.81 5.10 25.37
N ALA A 315 -1.33 5.74 24.30
CA ALA A 315 -0.16 6.61 24.33
C ALA A 315 -0.38 7.82 25.25
N VAL A 316 -1.56 8.45 25.17
CA VAL A 316 -1.94 9.57 26.05
C VAL A 316 -2.02 9.13 27.52
N ASP A 317 -2.60 7.96 27.81
CA ASP A 317 -2.76 7.48 29.17
C ASP A 317 -1.41 7.05 29.79
N TYR A 318 -0.53 6.44 28.98
CA TYR A 318 0.85 6.18 29.36
C TYR A 318 1.61 7.49 29.63
N TYR A 319 1.51 8.47 28.73
CA TYR A 319 2.14 9.77 28.88
C TYR A 319 1.77 10.45 30.20
N LYS A 320 0.49 10.49 30.58
CA LYS A 320 0.02 11.16 31.81
C LYS A 320 0.67 10.61 33.08
N THR A 321 1.02 9.33 33.08
CA THR A 321 1.56 8.62 34.26
C THR A 321 3.10 8.52 34.25
N HIS A 322 3.75 8.66 33.09
CA HIS A 322 5.20 8.44 32.91
C HIS A 322 5.94 9.68 32.36
N MET A 323 5.41 10.89 32.56
CA MET A 323 5.92 12.14 31.94
C MET A 323 7.43 12.43 32.14
N THR A 324 8.05 11.92 33.22
CA THR A 324 9.46 12.19 33.54
C THR A 324 10.43 11.17 32.94
N GLU A 325 9.96 9.97 32.59
CA GLU A 325 10.81 8.86 32.12
C GLU A 325 11.42 9.10 30.73
N GLY A 326 10.79 9.96 29.93
CA GLY A 326 11.20 10.28 28.56
C GLY A 326 10.04 10.84 27.76
N LYS A 327 10.21 10.94 26.44
CA LYS A 327 9.16 11.29 25.50
C LYS A 327 8.34 10.08 25.09
N THR A 328 7.03 10.22 25.09
CA THR A 328 6.10 9.28 24.45
C THR A 328 5.90 9.69 23.00
N LEU A 329 6.07 8.77 22.06
CA LEU A 329 5.95 9.03 20.64
C LEU A 329 4.79 8.24 20.02
N ILE A 330 4.16 8.83 19.00
CA ILE A 330 3.39 8.11 18.00
C ILE A 330 4.32 7.76 16.84
N CYS A 331 4.38 6.47 16.48
CA CYS A 331 5.16 5.93 15.36
C CYS A 331 4.24 5.76 14.14
N LEU A 332 4.38 6.64 13.16
CA LEU A 332 3.57 6.68 11.95
C LEU A 332 4.16 5.79 10.86
N LYS A 333 5.49 5.60 10.88
CA LYS A 333 6.20 4.72 9.94
C LYS A 333 5.64 3.29 9.94
N LYS A 334 5.39 2.71 11.12
CA LYS A 334 4.80 1.37 11.25
C LYS A 334 3.37 1.32 10.70
N THR A 335 2.57 2.37 10.93
CA THR A 335 1.22 2.47 10.37
C THR A 335 1.26 2.47 8.85
N ILE A 336 2.14 3.27 8.25
CA ILE A 336 2.33 3.35 6.80
C ILE A 336 2.79 2.00 6.22
N GLN A 337 3.85 1.41 6.79
CA GLN A 337 4.38 0.10 6.37
C GLN A 337 3.30 -0.99 6.41
N SER A 338 2.52 -1.05 7.50
CA SER A 338 1.45 -2.03 7.64
C SER A 338 0.34 -1.87 6.58
N LYS A 339 0.10 -0.65 6.10
CA LYS A 339 -0.86 -0.40 5.02
C LYS A 339 -0.30 -0.79 3.66
N GLU A 340 0.95 -0.41 3.39
CA GLU A 340 1.64 -0.77 2.15
C GLU A 340 1.68 -2.29 2.01
N GLU A 341 2.07 -3.02 3.07
CA GLU A 341 2.05 -4.49 3.10
C GLU A 341 0.66 -5.08 2.82
N LYS A 342 -0.39 -4.53 3.45
CA LYS A 342 -1.78 -4.96 3.21
C LYS A 342 -2.25 -4.67 1.78
N GLN A 343 -1.84 -3.55 1.19
CA GLN A 343 -2.14 -3.21 -0.20
C GLN A 343 -1.42 -4.15 -1.16
N THR A 344 -0.13 -4.43 -0.92
CA THR A 344 0.64 -5.41 -1.71
C THR A 344 0.02 -6.80 -1.63
N GLN A 345 -0.39 -7.26 -0.45
CA GLN A 345 -1.07 -8.56 -0.30
C GLN A 345 -2.40 -8.61 -1.07
N LYS A 346 -3.20 -7.53 -1.05
CA LYS A 346 -4.43 -7.44 -1.86
C LYS A 346 -4.15 -7.45 -3.36
N GLN A 347 -3.09 -6.77 -3.80
CA GLN A 347 -2.67 -6.78 -5.21
C GLN A 347 -2.19 -8.17 -5.65
N ILE A 348 -1.45 -8.89 -4.80
CA ILE A 348 -1.05 -10.28 -5.05
C ILE A 348 -2.27 -11.20 -5.11
N GLN A 349 -3.21 -11.09 -4.17
CA GLN A 349 -4.44 -11.90 -4.16
C GLN A 349 -5.31 -11.66 -5.40
N SER A 350 -5.48 -10.40 -5.82
CA SER A 350 -6.22 -10.06 -7.04
C SER A 350 -5.53 -10.54 -8.30
N SER A 351 -4.20 -10.41 -8.39
CA SER A 351 -3.41 -10.92 -9.52
C SER A 351 -3.49 -12.45 -9.62
N ASN A 352 -3.41 -13.16 -8.50
CA ASN A 352 -3.57 -14.62 -8.45
C ASN A 352 -4.99 -15.05 -8.86
N GLY A 353 -6.02 -14.30 -8.44
CA GLY A 353 -7.40 -14.55 -8.87
C GLY A 353 -7.61 -14.36 -10.38
N GLN A 354 -6.99 -13.34 -10.97
CA GLN A 354 -7.02 -13.11 -12.42
C GLN A 354 -6.29 -14.21 -13.20
N GLN A 355 -5.13 -14.66 -12.71
CA GLN A 355 -4.41 -15.79 -13.32
C GLN A 355 -5.21 -17.10 -13.28
N GLN A 356 -5.90 -17.40 -12.18
CA GLN A 356 -6.78 -18.58 -12.09
C GLN A 356 -7.96 -18.51 -13.07
N GLN A 357 -8.56 -17.33 -13.25
CA GLN A 357 -9.64 -17.13 -14.24
C GLN A 357 -9.13 -17.29 -15.68
N GLN A 358 -7.95 -16.78 -16.01
CA GLN A 358 -7.34 -16.98 -17.34
C GLN A 358 -7.03 -18.45 -17.61
N GLN A 359 -6.52 -19.19 -16.62
CA GLN A 359 -6.27 -20.64 -16.77
C GLN A 359 -7.58 -21.42 -16.98
N GLN A 360 -8.66 -21.06 -16.27
CA GLN A 360 -9.97 -21.67 -16.48
C GLN A 360 -10.52 -21.36 -17.88
N GLN A 361 -10.42 -20.11 -18.36
CA GLN A 361 -10.84 -19.76 -19.72
C GLN A 361 -10.04 -20.53 -20.78
N GLN A 362 -8.72 -20.58 -20.67
CA GLN A 362 -7.88 -21.35 -21.60
C GLN A 362 -8.22 -22.84 -21.60
N SER A 363 -8.48 -23.44 -20.43
CA SER A 363 -8.91 -24.84 -20.34
C SER A 363 -10.29 -25.07 -20.99
N THR A 364 -11.20 -24.10 -20.87
CA THR A 364 -12.53 -24.17 -21.46
C THR A 364 -12.46 -24.05 -22.98
N GLU A 365 -11.64 -23.13 -23.50
CA GLU A 365 -11.40 -22.96 -24.94
C GLU A 365 -10.74 -24.20 -25.55
N GLN A 366 -9.75 -24.79 -24.88
CA GLN A 366 -9.13 -26.04 -25.33
C GLN A 366 -10.13 -27.19 -25.36
N GLN A 367 -11.02 -27.27 -24.37
CA GLN A 367 -12.07 -28.29 -24.34
C GLN A 367 -13.11 -28.08 -25.45
N GLN A 368 -13.48 -26.84 -25.75
CA GLN A 368 -14.36 -26.51 -26.88
C GLN A 368 -13.72 -26.88 -28.23
N GLN A 369 -12.46 -26.51 -28.45
CA GLN A 369 -11.74 -26.87 -29.68
C GLN A 369 -11.61 -28.40 -29.85
N SER A 370 -11.34 -29.13 -28.77
CA SER A 370 -11.30 -30.58 -28.80
C SER A 370 -12.66 -31.19 -29.17
N ASN A 371 -13.76 -30.63 -28.65
CA ASN A 371 -15.11 -31.10 -28.98
C ASN A 371 -15.48 -30.80 -30.44
N GLU A 372 -15.13 -29.62 -30.97
CA GLU A 372 -15.36 -29.26 -32.38
C GLU A 372 -14.58 -30.17 -33.34
N GLN A 373 -13.31 -30.47 -33.04
CA GLN A 373 -12.51 -31.41 -33.84
C GLN A 373 -13.10 -32.81 -33.83
N GLN A 374 -13.60 -33.27 -32.69
CA GLN A 374 -14.25 -34.58 -32.58
C GLN A 374 -15.56 -34.62 -33.38
N GLN A 375 -16.34 -33.53 -33.36
CA GLN A 375 -17.56 -33.42 -34.14
C GLN A 375 -17.27 -33.43 -35.66
N GLN A 376 -16.28 -32.67 -36.12
CA GLN A 376 -15.86 -32.68 -37.53
C GLN A 376 -15.37 -34.06 -37.97
N SER A 377 -14.62 -34.76 -37.12
CA SER A 377 -14.18 -36.14 -37.40
C SER A 377 -15.36 -37.09 -37.55
N ASN A 378 -16.39 -36.96 -36.70
CA ASN A 378 -17.59 -37.79 -36.78
C ASN A 378 -18.40 -37.50 -38.06
N GLU A 379 -18.54 -36.24 -38.45
CA GLU A 379 -19.21 -35.84 -39.69
C GLU A 379 -18.48 -36.38 -40.93
N GLN A 380 -17.14 -36.30 -40.97
CA GLN A 380 -16.35 -36.89 -42.05
C GLN A 380 -16.51 -38.43 -42.12
N GLN A 381 -16.53 -39.10 -40.97
CA GLN A 381 -16.76 -40.54 -40.89
C GLN A 381 -18.15 -40.91 -41.45
N GLN A 382 -19.17 -40.11 -41.14
CA GLN A 382 -20.53 -40.31 -41.62
C GLN A 382 -20.61 -40.13 -43.15
N GLN A 383 -20.04 -39.06 -43.69
CA GLN A 383 -19.98 -38.82 -45.14
C GLN A 383 -19.26 -39.96 -45.88
N LEU A 384 -18.16 -40.48 -45.31
CA LEU A 384 -17.45 -41.61 -45.89
C LEU A 384 -18.30 -42.88 -45.91
N ASN A 385 -19.10 -43.12 -44.86
CA ASN A 385 -19.99 -44.26 -44.81
C ASN A 385 -21.13 -44.14 -45.85
N GLU A 386 -21.70 -42.95 -46.02
CA GLU A 386 -22.71 -42.67 -47.04
C GLU A 386 -22.16 -42.88 -48.45
N GLN A 387 -20.94 -42.40 -48.74
CA GLN A 387 -20.28 -42.64 -50.03
C GLN A 387 -20.05 -44.14 -50.30
N LYS A 388 -19.62 -44.91 -49.29
CA LYS A 388 -19.48 -46.36 -49.42
C LYS A 388 -20.80 -47.05 -49.73
N GLN A 389 -21.89 -46.60 -49.11
CA GLN A 389 -23.21 -47.15 -49.38
C GLN A 389 -23.66 -46.87 -50.82
N GLN A 390 -23.51 -45.64 -51.30
CA GLN A 390 -23.83 -45.28 -52.68
C GLN A 390 -23.00 -46.07 -53.71
N LEU A 391 -21.70 -46.30 -53.42
CA LEU A 391 -20.84 -47.09 -54.29
C LEU A 391 -21.30 -48.55 -54.37
N ASN A 392 -21.70 -49.14 -53.24
CA ASN A 392 -22.25 -50.50 -53.21
C ASN A 392 -23.56 -50.60 -54.01
N GLU A 393 -24.46 -49.62 -53.88
CA GLU A 393 -25.72 -49.57 -54.62
C GLU A 393 -25.47 -49.44 -56.14
N GLN A 394 -24.53 -48.60 -56.57
CA GLN A 394 -24.14 -48.50 -57.99
C GLN A 394 -23.57 -49.83 -58.51
N GLN A 395 -22.73 -50.49 -57.72
CA GLN A 395 -22.13 -51.76 -58.13
C GLN A 395 -23.19 -52.87 -58.25
N GLN A 396 -24.18 -52.87 -57.37
CA GLN A 396 -25.31 -53.79 -57.46
C GLN A 396 -26.15 -53.55 -58.74
N GLN A 397 -26.43 -52.29 -59.08
CA GLN A 397 -27.15 -51.93 -60.32
C GLN A 397 -26.36 -52.32 -61.58
N GLN A 398 -25.04 -52.13 -61.59
CA GLN A 398 -24.20 -52.58 -62.71
C GLN A 398 -24.25 -54.10 -62.89
N ASN A 399 -24.17 -54.86 -61.79
CA ASN A 399 -24.26 -56.32 -61.83
C ASN A 399 -25.62 -56.78 -62.37
N GLU A 400 -26.72 -56.14 -61.96
CA GLU A 400 -28.07 -56.45 -62.48
C GLU A 400 -28.20 -56.15 -63.98
N GLN A 401 -27.68 -55.01 -64.45
CA GLN A 401 -27.67 -54.68 -65.87
C GLN A 401 -26.86 -55.68 -66.71
N GLN A 402 -25.70 -56.10 -66.19
CA GLN A 402 -24.85 -57.07 -66.85
C GLN A 402 -25.54 -58.44 -66.95
N TYR A 403 -26.26 -58.85 -65.90
CA TYR A 403 -27.06 -60.07 -65.90
C TYR A 403 -28.24 -60.02 -66.90
N GLN A 404 -28.91 -58.87 -67.02
CA GLN A 404 -29.98 -58.69 -68.01
C GLN A 404 -29.46 -58.76 -69.45
N GLN A 405 -28.32 -58.13 -69.74
CA GLN A 405 -27.69 -58.19 -71.06
C GLN A 405 -27.28 -59.61 -71.46
N GLN A 406 -26.73 -60.39 -70.52
CA GLN A 406 -26.38 -61.80 -70.78
C GLN A 406 -27.62 -62.63 -71.12
N ASN A 407 -28.73 -62.44 -70.40
CA ASN A 407 -29.98 -63.14 -70.68
C ASN A 407 -30.58 -62.75 -72.04
N GLU A 408 -30.50 -61.48 -72.43
CA GLU A 408 -30.95 -61.04 -73.77
C GLU A 408 -30.09 -61.63 -74.89
N GLN A 409 -28.77 -61.65 -74.74
CA GLN A 409 -27.86 -62.27 -75.71
C GLN A 409 -28.15 -63.76 -75.87
N GLN A 410 -28.36 -64.47 -74.76
CA GLN A 410 -28.68 -65.91 -74.80
C GLN A 410 -30.03 -66.17 -75.46
N LYS A 411 -31.01 -65.28 -75.27
CA LYS A 411 -32.32 -65.38 -75.92
C LYS A 411 -32.22 -65.16 -77.44
N GLN A 412 -31.41 -64.21 -77.90
CA GLN A 412 -31.14 -63.97 -79.33
C GLN A 412 -30.39 -65.15 -79.96
N GLN A 413 -29.46 -65.76 -79.23
CA GLN A 413 -28.71 -66.93 -79.69
C GLN A 413 -29.62 -68.15 -79.89
N ASN A 414 -30.52 -68.40 -78.94
CA ASN A 414 -31.53 -69.47 -79.05
C ASN A 414 -32.52 -69.21 -80.21
N GLU A 415 -32.88 -67.95 -80.49
CA GLU A 415 -33.71 -67.60 -81.65
C GLU A 415 -32.99 -67.85 -82.98
N GLN A 416 -31.68 -67.55 -83.05
CA GLN A 416 -30.87 -67.85 -84.24
C GLN A 416 -30.73 -69.36 -84.48
N GLU A 417 -30.48 -70.14 -83.44
CA GLU A 417 -30.42 -71.61 -83.54
C GLU A 417 -31.75 -72.19 -84.02
N ASN A 418 -32.89 -71.71 -83.50
CA ASN A 418 -34.21 -72.15 -83.98
C ASN A 418 -34.46 -71.79 -85.45
N LEU A 419 -34.04 -70.61 -85.91
CA LEU A 419 -34.14 -70.22 -87.32
C LEU A 419 -33.25 -71.07 -88.22
N GLU A 420 -32.08 -71.48 -87.73
CA GLU A 420 -31.16 -72.36 -88.46
C GLU A 420 -31.71 -73.78 -88.59
N VAL A 421 -32.34 -74.32 -87.53
CA VAL A 421 -33.05 -75.60 -87.56
C VAL A 421 -34.19 -75.57 -88.59
N GLN A 422 -35.03 -74.52 -88.59
CA GLN A 422 -36.10 -74.38 -89.59
C GLN A 422 -35.58 -74.30 -91.02
N ARG A 423 -34.40 -73.71 -91.23
CA ARG A 423 -33.75 -73.62 -92.55
C ARG A 423 -33.24 -74.98 -93.03
N LEU A 424 -32.74 -75.80 -92.12
CA LEU A 424 -32.30 -77.16 -92.42
C LEU A 424 -33.49 -78.08 -92.76
N GLU A 425 -34.61 -77.96 -92.02
CA GLU A 425 -35.85 -78.69 -92.33
C GLU A 425 -36.40 -78.33 -93.73
N GLN A 426 -36.39 -77.05 -94.11
CA GLN A 426 -36.80 -76.61 -95.46
C GLN A 426 -35.88 -77.14 -96.57
N ASN A 427 -34.58 -77.25 -96.30
CA ASN A 427 -33.63 -77.81 -97.27
C ASN A 427 -33.82 -79.34 -97.42
N GLU A 428 -34.18 -80.06 -96.35
CA GLU A 428 -34.54 -81.48 -96.45
C GLU A 428 -35.83 -81.70 -97.26
N GLU A 429 -36.85 -80.87 -97.08
CA GLU A 429 -38.09 -80.94 -97.88
C GLU A 429 -37.82 -80.69 -99.38
N GLN A 430 -37.00 -79.69 -99.72
CA GLN A 430 -36.57 -79.47 -101.11
C GLN A 430 -35.79 -80.65 -101.68
N HIS A 431 -34.92 -81.26 -100.89
CA HIS A 431 -34.12 -82.41 -101.34
C HIS A 431 -34.98 -83.66 -101.59
N GLN A 432 -36.08 -83.83 -100.83
CA GLN A 432 -37.05 -84.90 -101.05
C GLN A 432 -37.94 -84.66 -102.30
N GLU A 433 -38.29 -83.41 -102.61
CA GLU A 433 -39.01 -83.07 -103.85
C GLU A 433 -38.14 -83.29 -105.11
N GLU A 434 -36.85 -82.96 -105.07
CA GLU A 434 -35.92 -83.21 -106.19
C GLU A 434 -35.71 -84.70 -106.46
N GLN A 435 -35.67 -85.54 -105.41
CA GLN A 435 -35.57 -87.00 -105.56
C GLN A 435 -36.84 -87.65 -106.14
N GLN A 436 -38.02 -87.04 -105.93
CA GLN A 436 -39.26 -87.50 -106.56
C GLN A 436 -39.37 -87.09 -108.04
N GLN A 437 -38.76 -85.96 -108.44
CA GLN A 437 -38.69 -85.55 -109.85
C GLN A 437 -37.65 -86.33 -110.67
N GLN A 438 -36.57 -86.82 -110.04
CA GLN A 438 -35.60 -87.71 -110.72
C GLN A 438 -36.18 -89.11 -110.96
N LYS A 439 -37.04 -89.63 -110.07
CA LYS A 439 -37.70 -90.94 -110.26
C LYS A 439 -38.79 -90.97 -111.35
N SER A 440 -39.28 -89.83 -111.86
CA SER A 440 -40.28 -89.82 -112.94
C SER A 440 -39.68 -89.72 -114.35
N ASN A 441 -38.37 -89.48 -114.48
CA ASN A 441 -37.72 -89.21 -115.77
C ASN A 441 -36.82 -90.35 -116.29
N GLU A 442 -36.63 -91.44 -115.54
CA GLU A 442 -35.74 -92.56 -115.93
C GLU A 442 -36.46 -93.85 -116.39
N ASP A 443 -37.80 -93.96 -116.31
CA ASP A 443 -38.56 -95.16 -116.74
C ASP A 443 -39.02 -95.15 -118.22
N GLN A 444 -38.49 -94.25 -119.04
CA GLN A 444 -38.63 -94.29 -120.50
C GLN A 444 -37.27 -94.07 -121.16
N VAL A 445 -36.48 -95.15 -121.33
CA VAL A 445 -35.73 -95.52 -122.55
C VAL A 445 -34.82 -96.73 -122.23
N PHE A 446 -35.36 -97.89 -122.62
CA PHE A 446 -34.69 -99.04 -123.27
C PHE A 446 -33.45 -99.70 -122.66
N GLN A 447 -33.64 -101.01 -122.41
CA GLN A 447 -32.94 -102.16 -123.00
C GLN A 447 -31.41 -102.09 -123.23
N GLU A 448 -30.82 -103.24 -122.90
CA GLU A 448 -29.52 -103.80 -123.31
C GLU A 448 -28.39 -103.75 -122.26
N ASP A 449 -28.00 -104.98 -121.92
CA ASP A 449 -26.66 -105.46 -121.67
C ASP A 449 -26.02 -105.28 -120.28
N ASP A 450 -26.09 -106.40 -119.55
CA ASP A 450 -24.96 -107.23 -119.14
C ASP A 450 -23.94 -106.72 -118.11
N GLU A 451 -23.82 -107.61 -117.12
CA GLU A 451 -22.59 -108.07 -116.48
C GLU A 451 -21.87 -107.19 -115.44
N ASP A 452 -21.88 -107.79 -114.25
CA ASP A 452 -20.74 -108.05 -113.41
C ASP A 452 -20.24 -107.01 -112.39
N SER A 453 -20.40 -107.47 -111.14
CA SER A 453 -19.36 -107.51 -110.11
C SER A 453 -19.06 -106.19 -109.37
N ASN A 454 -18.65 -106.17 -108.10
CA ASN A 454 -18.65 -107.07 -106.95
C ASN A 454 -17.87 -106.26 -105.90
N SER A 455 -18.28 -106.34 -104.62
CA SER A 455 -17.48 -106.02 -103.42
C SER A 455 -17.01 -104.56 -103.24
N GLY A 456 -16.88 -103.99 -102.05
CA GLY A 456 -16.95 -104.45 -100.67
C GLY A 456 -16.65 -103.22 -99.80
N PHE A 457 -17.35 -103.07 -98.67
CA PHE A 457 -16.82 -103.31 -97.32
C PHE A 457 -16.02 -102.17 -96.67
N GLY A 458 -16.38 -101.91 -95.40
CA GLY A 458 -15.51 -101.34 -94.36
C GLY A 458 -15.91 -99.92 -93.95
N GLU A 459 -16.75 -99.72 -92.93
CA GLU A 459 -16.48 -99.82 -91.48
C GLU A 459 -15.48 -98.79 -90.91
N GLY A 460 -15.85 -98.23 -89.76
CA GLY A 460 -14.92 -97.75 -88.73
C GLY A 460 -15.07 -96.26 -88.41
N LEU A 461 -15.80 -95.86 -87.37
CA LEU A 461 -15.51 -95.99 -85.93
C LEU A 461 -14.78 -94.75 -85.36
N ASN A 462 -15.33 -94.28 -84.24
CA ASN A 462 -14.59 -93.81 -83.04
C ASN A 462 -13.82 -92.48 -83.16
N ASP A 463 -13.62 -91.68 -82.10
CA ASP A 463 -13.77 -91.90 -80.66
C ASP A 463 -13.57 -90.52 -79.96
N GLN A 464 -14.14 -90.39 -78.75
CA GLN A 464 -13.51 -89.84 -77.52
C GLN A 464 -13.05 -88.36 -77.48
N LEU A 465 -12.90 -87.63 -76.36
CA LEU A 465 -13.14 -87.72 -74.89
C LEU A 465 -12.56 -86.37 -74.34
N SER A 466 -13.23 -85.68 -73.39
CA SER A 466 -12.75 -85.34 -72.00
C SER A 466 -11.56 -84.35 -71.92
N ASP A 467 -11.49 -83.35 -71.04
CA ASP A 467 -12.06 -83.07 -69.71
C ASP A 467 -12.43 -81.58 -69.53
#